data_AF-A0A348P3M9-F1
#
_entry.id   AF-A0A348P3M9-F1
#
_cell.length_a   1.000
_cell.length_b   1.000
_cell.length_c   1.000
_cell.angle_alpha   90.00
_cell.angle_beta   90.00
_cell.angle_gamma   90.00
#
_symmetry.space_group_name_H-M   'P 1'
#
loop_
_entity.id
_entity.type
_entity.pdbx_description
1 polymer ?
#
loop_
_entity_poly.entity_id
_entity_poly.type
_entity_poly.pdbx_seq_one_letter_code
_entity_poly.pdbx_strand_id
1 'polypeptide(L)'
;MSLKKVLSMFLCFAMLFGVITYYNLKPEAASAMTVTTDKSGHIEVGDTVTVTVAVPAGLSGADCALTFKKNTFSIESYTVGNIKMIGSVETPQTNRIRYAGAANAGVAAGTLFTATLKVNVANSKFYVTMNEAFDANDNEVTFPQVTITVAGHDAGTWKITKQATRTQTGEKVRTCSCGKVLETVIIPIVGSVKGDLNLDGFATQSDYTAIKQYMNGKIVLNGEDFTISDMNNDGAVDAFDMFYLDEVIKVGINEDFEYAVANGNCAKISGYNSSNVNVSIPARIGCYTVTNIDNYAFKNNTFIKTVTLSTGIKTINYGAFLNCTALETVVLSGTVTSIGTYAFKGCSSLNSITIPASVTSINANSFSGCNNLTIYGEAGSYAETYANNNNISFTAI
;
A
#
# COMPACT_ATOMS: atom_id res chain seq x y z
N MET A 1 -4.34 -36.56 -61.36
CA MET A 1 -3.23 -35.65 -61.05
C MET A 1 -3.82 -34.48 -60.28
N SER A 2 -3.39 -34.29 -59.03
CA SER A 2 -4.18 -33.64 -57.98
C SER A 2 -4.28 -32.13 -58.14
N LEU A 3 -5.39 -31.59 -57.62
CA LEU A 3 -5.68 -30.18 -57.34
C LEU A 3 -4.64 -29.48 -56.42
N LYS A 4 -3.51 -30.14 -56.13
CA LYS A 4 -2.46 -29.71 -55.18
C LYS A 4 -1.21 -29.10 -55.82
N LYS A 5 -1.04 -29.01 -57.15
CA LYS A 5 0.32 -28.75 -57.71
C LYS A 5 0.53 -27.66 -58.77
N VAL A 6 -0.47 -26.87 -59.16
CA VAL A 6 -0.22 -25.67 -60.01
C VAL A 6 -0.84 -24.38 -59.48
N LEU A 7 -1.78 -24.46 -58.53
CA LEU A 7 -2.09 -23.32 -57.64
C LEU A 7 -1.06 -23.16 -56.50
N SER A 8 0.09 -23.84 -56.58
CA SER A 8 1.16 -23.83 -55.57
C SER A 8 2.29 -22.85 -55.87
N MET A 9 2.11 -21.91 -56.80
CA MET A 9 3.15 -20.90 -57.06
C MET A 9 2.63 -19.46 -57.14
N PHE A 10 1.34 -19.25 -56.86
CA PHE A 10 0.80 -17.98 -56.39
C PHE A 10 0.04 -18.14 -55.06
N LEU A 11 0.41 -19.20 -54.32
CA LEU A 11 0.18 -19.36 -52.89
C LEU A 11 1.56 -19.50 -52.23
N CYS A 12 2.24 -18.38 -52.01
CA CYS A 12 3.31 -18.33 -51.01
C CYS A 12 3.37 -17.02 -50.22
N PHE A 13 2.49 -16.03 -50.49
CA PHE A 13 2.39 -14.80 -49.69
C PHE A 13 0.92 -14.37 -49.55
N ALA A 14 0.23 -15.07 -48.64
CA ALA A 14 -0.96 -14.71 -47.87
C ALA A 14 -2.15 -14.00 -48.54
N MET A 15 -3.18 -14.81 -48.86
CA MET A 15 -4.52 -14.53 -48.31
C MET A 15 -4.47 -14.68 -46.78
N LEU A 16 -4.57 -13.57 -46.07
CA LEU A 16 -5.29 -13.41 -44.81
C LEU A 16 -5.76 -11.95 -44.84
N PHE A 17 -6.98 -11.67 -44.38
CA PHE A 17 -7.73 -10.40 -44.48
C PHE A 17 -8.66 -10.27 -45.69
N GLY A 18 -9.96 -10.38 -45.37
CA GLY A 18 -11.06 -10.18 -46.29
C GLY A 18 -11.26 -8.71 -46.64
N VAL A 19 -11.75 -8.50 -47.86
CA VAL A 19 -12.29 -7.22 -48.29
C VAL A 19 -13.75 -7.49 -48.66
N ILE A 20 -14.59 -7.52 -47.62
CA ILE A 20 -16.03 -7.27 -47.75
C ILE A 20 -16.13 -5.76 -47.95
N THR A 21 -16.80 -5.36 -49.03
CA THR A 21 -17.07 -3.97 -49.41
C THR A 21 -17.82 -3.27 -48.29
N TYR A 22 -17.07 -2.51 -47.47
CA TYR A 22 -17.58 -1.60 -46.46
C TYR A 22 -18.43 -0.51 -47.12
N TYR A 23 -19.73 -0.51 -46.88
CA TYR A 23 -20.55 0.69 -47.07
C TYR A 23 -20.18 1.68 -45.96
N ASN A 24 -19.36 2.68 -46.32
CA ASN A 24 -19.28 4.03 -45.77
C ASN A 24 -19.52 4.19 -44.25
N LEU A 25 -18.47 3.94 -43.47
CA LEU A 25 -18.28 4.69 -42.22
C LEU A 25 -18.09 6.17 -42.62
N LYS A 26 -19.01 7.07 -42.25
CA LYS A 26 -18.77 8.53 -42.35
C LYS A 26 -17.56 8.87 -41.46
N PRO A 27 -16.41 9.32 -42.00
CA PRO A 27 -15.19 9.54 -41.22
C PRO A 27 -15.16 10.84 -40.41
N GLU A 28 -16.29 11.47 -40.08
CA GLU A 28 -16.32 12.85 -39.56
C GLU A 28 -16.71 12.97 -38.07
N ALA A 29 -16.84 11.87 -37.31
CA ALA A 29 -17.27 11.91 -35.91
C ALA A 29 -16.11 12.00 -34.87
N ALA A 30 -14.89 12.36 -35.27
CA ALA A 30 -13.72 12.34 -34.39
C ALA A 30 -13.49 13.65 -33.59
N SER A 31 -14.44 14.59 -33.56
CA SER A 31 -14.25 15.86 -32.85
C SER A 31 -15.55 16.27 -32.16
N ALA A 32 -15.71 15.99 -30.85
CA ALA A 32 -16.47 16.82 -29.88
C ALA A 32 -16.77 16.14 -28.51
N MET A 33 -15.90 15.28 -27.96
CA MET A 33 -16.03 14.89 -26.54
C MET A 33 -14.99 15.63 -25.71
N THR A 34 -15.41 16.62 -24.93
CA THR A 34 -14.57 17.37 -24.01
C THR A 34 -15.01 17.10 -22.57
N VAL A 35 -14.17 16.40 -21.83
CA VAL A 35 -14.35 16.20 -20.39
C VAL A 35 -13.65 17.35 -19.67
N THR A 36 -14.37 18.07 -18.82
CA THR A 36 -13.83 19.17 -18.01
C THR A 36 -14.13 18.92 -16.54
N THR A 37 -13.09 18.70 -15.75
CA THR A 37 -13.22 18.66 -14.30
C THR A 37 -13.11 20.08 -13.76
N ASP A 38 -13.82 20.36 -12.66
CA ASP A 38 -13.70 21.62 -11.92
C ASP A 38 -12.32 21.76 -11.23
N LYS A 39 -11.63 20.64 -11.02
CA LYS A 39 -10.26 20.55 -10.47
C LYS A 39 -9.28 20.10 -11.55
N SER A 40 -8.23 20.88 -11.79
CA SER A 40 -7.14 20.50 -12.68
C SER A 40 -6.33 19.35 -12.07
N GLY A 41 -6.45 18.15 -12.64
CA GLY A 41 -5.46 17.07 -12.50
C GLY A 41 -5.74 15.96 -11.47
N HIS A 42 -6.61 16.16 -10.46
CA HIS A 42 -6.92 15.12 -9.46
C HIS A 42 -8.40 15.14 -9.04
N ILE A 43 -9.04 13.97 -9.08
CA ILE A 43 -10.46 13.74 -8.75
C ILE A 43 -10.50 12.81 -7.53
N GLU A 44 -11.22 13.17 -6.47
CA GLU A 44 -11.38 12.36 -5.23
C GLU A 44 -12.80 11.80 -5.08
N VAL A 45 -13.01 10.83 -4.17
CA VAL A 45 -14.36 10.42 -3.77
C VAL A 45 -15.06 11.59 -3.08
N GLY A 46 -16.26 11.91 -3.53
CA GLY A 46 -17.04 13.08 -3.10
C GLY A 46 -16.92 14.26 -4.05
N ASP A 47 -15.93 14.29 -4.95
CA ASP A 47 -15.80 15.35 -5.95
C ASP A 47 -16.85 15.24 -7.06
N THR A 48 -17.09 16.37 -7.71
CA THR A 48 -18.04 16.51 -8.79
C THR A 48 -17.32 16.68 -10.13
N VAL A 49 -17.66 15.85 -11.11
CA VAL A 49 -17.07 15.86 -12.46
C VAL A 49 -18.13 16.28 -13.47
N THR A 50 -17.80 17.22 -14.34
CA THR A 50 -18.67 17.63 -15.44
C THR A 50 -18.22 16.99 -16.75
N VAL A 51 -19.14 16.26 -17.38
CA VAL A 51 -18.93 15.65 -18.69
C VAL A 51 -19.77 16.41 -19.70
N THR A 52 -19.15 16.94 -20.76
CA THR A 52 -19.85 17.62 -21.86
C THR A 52 -19.57 16.92 -23.18
N VAL A 53 -20.63 16.57 -23.91
CA VAL A 53 -20.54 15.88 -25.20
C VAL A 53 -21.45 16.58 -26.21
N ALA A 54 -20.94 16.97 -27.37
CA ALA A 54 -21.78 17.52 -28.43
C ALA A 54 -22.39 16.41 -29.29
N VAL A 55 -23.65 16.57 -29.72
CA VAL A 55 -24.33 15.64 -30.65
C VAL A 55 -23.61 15.62 -31.99
N PRO A 56 -23.05 14.47 -32.43
CA PRO A 56 -22.45 14.31 -33.74
C PRO A 56 -23.38 14.68 -34.90
N ALA A 57 -22.81 15.19 -35.99
CA ALA A 57 -23.54 15.38 -37.24
C ALA A 57 -23.96 14.03 -37.84
N GLY A 58 -25.24 13.91 -38.23
CA GLY A 58 -25.79 12.69 -38.84
C GLY A 58 -26.69 11.86 -37.94
N LEU A 59 -26.84 12.23 -36.67
CA LEU A 59 -27.87 11.69 -35.78
C LEU A 59 -29.21 12.37 -36.10
N SER A 60 -30.21 11.63 -36.59
CA SER A 60 -31.53 12.19 -36.94
C SER A 60 -32.71 11.57 -36.18
N GLY A 61 -32.43 10.71 -35.19
CA GLY A 61 -33.45 10.06 -34.36
C GLY A 61 -33.93 10.90 -33.17
N ALA A 62 -35.19 10.73 -32.79
CA ALA A 62 -35.85 11.40 -31.66
C ALA A 62 -35.29 10.98 -30.28
N ASP A 63 -34.41 9.99 -30.21
CA ASP A 63 -33.92 9.38 -28.98
C ASP A 63 -32.39 9.28 -28.98
N CYS A 64 -31.74 10.27 -28.37
CA CYS A 64 -30.30 10.23 -28.06
C CYS A 64 -30.13 9.88 -26.57
N ALA A 65 -29.19 8.99 -26.26
CA ALA A 65 -28.87 8.64 -24.88
C ALA A 65 -27.37 8.74 -24.57
N LEU A 66 -27.05 9.30 -23.40
CA LEU A 66 -25.72 9.29 -22.80
C LEU A 66 -25.66 8.16 -21.77
N THR A 67 -24.81 7.17 -21.99
CA THR A 67 -24.70 6.01 -21.10
C THR A 67 -23.36 6.02 -20.35
N PHE A 68 -23.44 5.86 -19.03
CA PHE A 68 -22.30 5.62 -18.15
C PHE A 68 -22.31 4.15 -17.72
N LYS A 69 -21.25 3.42 -18.08
CA LYS A 69 -21.07 2.02 -17.66
C LYS A 69 -20.19 1.95 -16.40
N LYS A 70 -20.64 1.16 -15.39
CA LYS A 70 -20.11 0.94 -14.01
C LYS A 70 -20.67 1.86 -12.92
N ASN A 71 -20.95 1.27 -11.74
CA ASN A 71 -21.62 1.88 -10.57
C ASN A 71 -20.75 2.80 -9.71
N THR A 72 -19.72 3.42 -10.26
CA THR A 72 -18.73 4.14 -9.46
C THR A 72 -19.07 5.62 -9.25
N PHE A 73 -20.14 6.11 -9.87
CA PHE A 73 -20.61 7.49 -9.82
C PHE A 73 -22.13 7.54 -9.67
N SER A 74 -22.64 8.62 -9.09
CA SER A 74 -24.06 8.98 -9.13
C SER A 74 -24.25 10.26 -9.94
N ILE A 75 -25.28 10.30 -10.80
CA ILE A 75 -25.62 11.51 -11.55
C ILE A 75 -26.32 12.48 -10.60
N GLU A 76 -25.74 13.66 -10.35
CA GLU A 76 -26.36 14.69 -9.50
C GLU A 76 -27.29 15.59 -10.31
N SER A 77 -26.92 15.93 -11.55
CA SER A 77 -27.76 16.69 -12.46
C SER A 77 -27.30 16.52 -13.91
N TYR A 78 -28.18 16.85 -14.87
CA TYR A 78 -27.83 16.88 -16.28
C TYR A 78 -28.70 17.87 -17.07
N THR A 79 -28.18 18.31 -18.21
CA THR A 79 -28.84 19.23 -19.14
C THR A 79 -28.63 18.76 -20.58
N VAL A 80 -29.61 19.04 -21.43
CA VAL A 80 -29.52 18.85 -22.89
C VAL A 80 -29.79 20.21 -23.54
N GLY A 81 -28.77 20.80 -24.15
CA GLY A 81 -28.77 22.23 -24.50
C GLY A 81 -29.01 23.09 -23.25
N ASN A 82 -29.99 24.00 -23.33
CA ASN A 82 -30.39 24.86 -22.20
C ASN A 82 -31.49 24.25 -21.32
N ILE A 83 -31.90 23.01 -21.58
CA ILE A 83 -33.02 22.37 -20.89
C ILE A 83 -32.47 21.52 -19.76
N LYS A 84 -32.87 21.84 -18.52
CA LYS A 84 -32.63 21.00 -17.35
C LYS A 84 -33.67 19.89 -17.32
N MET A 85 -33.21 18.67 -17.47
CA MET A 85 -34.05 17.49 -17.56
C MET A 85 -34.05 16.77 -16.19
N ILE A 86 -35.18 16.18 -15.81
CA ILE A 86 -35.30 15.32 -14.63
C ILE A 86 -35.76 13.97 -15.17
N GLY A 87 -34.90 12.94 -15.14
CA GLY A 87 -35.19 11.66 -15.79
C GLY A 87 -34.48 10.48 -15.13
N SER A 88 -35.16 9.34 -15.21
CA SER A 88 -35.04 8.12 -14.42
C SER A 88 -33.78 7.29 -14.65
N VAL A 89 -33.16 6.83 -13.56
CA VAL A 89 -32.07 5.84 -13.54
C VAL A 89 -32.67 4.46 -13.84
N GLU A 90 -32.52 3.97 -15.07
CA GLU A 90 -32.87 2.59 -15.40
C GLU A 90 -31.75 1.62 -14.97
N THR A 91 -31.91 1.08 -13.76
CA THR A 91 -31.27 -0.13 -13.20
C THR A 91 -29.83 -0.05 -12.66
N PRO A 92 -29.45 -0.94 -11.71
CA PRO A 92 -28.22 -0.83 -10.91
C PRO A 92 -26.91 -1.20 -11.63
N GLN A 93 -26.85 -1.21 -12.96
CA GLN A 93 -25.63 -1.60 -13.71
C GLN A 93 -25.26 -0.57 -14.80
N THR A 94 -26.19 0.32 -15.18
CA THR A 94 -25.99 1.33 -16.23
C THR A 94 -26.72 2.61 -15.85
N ASN A 95 -25.98 3.67 -15.56
CA ASN A 95 -26.55 5.00 -15.44
C ASN A 95 -26.76 5.55 -16.86
N ARG A 96 -27.98 5.48 -17.38
CA ARG A 96 -28.33 5.95 -18.73
C ARG A 96 -29.18 7.22 -18.64
N ILE A 97 -28.73 8.28 -19.29
CA ILE A 97 -29.49 9.52 -19.47
C ILE A 97 -30.11 9.48 -20.86
N ARG A 98 -31.44 9.42 -20.96
CA ARG A 98 -32.17 9.50 -22.23
C ARG A 98 -32.82 10.86 -22.39
N TYR A 99 -32.73 11.43 -23.59
CA TYR A 99 -33.64 12.49 -24.02
C TYR A 99 -34.86 11.83 -24.65
N ALA A 100 -36.03 11.98 -24.03
CA ALA A 100 -37.31 11.57 -24.59
C ALA A 100 -38.05 12.83 -25.07
N GLY A 101 -37.77 13.25 -26.31
CA GLY A 101 -38.52 14.32 -26.96
C GLY A 101 -39.90 13.84 -27.39
N ALA A 102 -40.83 14.77 -27.65
CA ALA A 102 -42.06 14.43 -28.36
C ALA A 102 -41.70 13.84 -29.73
N ALA A 103 -42.37 12.74 -30.13
CA ALA A 103 -42.14 12.08 -31.39
C ALA A 103 -42.02 13.10 -32.54
N ASN A 104 -40.88 13.11 -33.24
CA ASN A 104 -40.48 14.00 -34.35
C ASN A 104 -39.75 15.32 -34.00
N ALA A 105 -39.43 15.61 -32.74
CA ALA A 105 -38.48 16.68 -32.39
C ALA A 105 -37.04 16.12 -32.34
N GLY A 106 -36.36 16.07 -33.48
CA GLY A 106 -34.94 15.66 -33.52
C GLY A 106 -34.05 16.64 -32.75
N VAL A 107 -33.02 16.13 -32.06
CA VAL A 107 -32.01 16.98 -31.41
C VAL A 107 -31.03 17.45 -32.48
N ALA A 108 -30.85 18.77 -32.62
CA ALA A 108 -29.94 19.33 -33.63
C ALA A 108 -28.49 18.90 -33.38
N ALA A 109 -27.77 18.59 -34.46
CA ALA A 109 -26.33 18.36 -34.40
C ALA A 109 -25.61 19.55 -33.73
N GLY A 110 -24.62 19.26 -32.89
CA GLY A 110 -23.91 20.26 -32.09
C GLY A 110 -24.59 20.62 -30.76
N THR A 111 -25.81 20.14 -30.49
CA THR A 111 -26.43 20.30 -29.15
C THR A 111 -25.55 19.66 -28.09
N LEU A 112 -25.31 20.36 -26.96
CA LEU A 112 -24.47 19.85 -25.88
C LEU A 112 -25.29 19.02 -24.88
N PHE A 113 -24.83 17.82 -24.59
CA PHE A 113 -25.23 17.01 -23.44
C PHE A 113 -24.23 17.25 -22.32
N THR A 114 -24.69 17.81 -21.20
CA THR A 114 -23.84 18.03 -20.03
C THR A 114 -24.38 17.24 -18.85
N ALA A 115 -23.52 16.46 -18.20
CA ALA A 115 -23.86 15.72 -16.99
C ALA A 115 -22.86 16.03 -15.88
N THR A 116 -23.39 16.22 -14.67
CA THR A 116 -22.63 16.46 -13.45
C THR A 116 -22.70 15.21 -12.58
N LEU A 117 -21.55 14.60 -12.33
CA LEU A 117 -21.41 13.29 -11.70
C LEU A 117 -20.69 13.44 -10.36
N LYS A 118 -21.20 12.78 -9.31
CA LYS A 118 -20.48 12.63 -8.05
C LYS A 118 -19.68 11.33 -8.03
N VAL A 119 -18.41 11.43 -7.65
CA VAL A 119 -17.52 10.28 -7.51
C VAL A 119 -17.80 9.54 -6.21
N ASN A 120 -18.18 8.26 -6.26
CA ASN A 120 -18.53 7.50 -5.06
C ASN A 120 -17.46 6.47 -4.66
N VAL A 121 -16.57 6.09 -5.57
CA VAL A 121 -15.56 5.04 -5.37
C VAL A 121 -14.19 5.46 -5.90
N ALA A 122 -13.12 5.26 -5.12
CA ALA A 122 -11.75 5.58 -5.51
C ALA A 122 -11.23 4.63 -6.60
N ASN A 123 -10.25 5.06 -7.41
CA ASN A 123 -9.64 4.25 -8.49
C ASN A 123 -10.61 3.78 -9.59
N SER A 124 -11.71 4.51 -9.75
CA SER A 124 -12.76 4.18 -10.70
C SER A 124 -12.37 4.57 -12.12
N LYS A 125 -12.74 3.68 -13.06
CA LYS A 125 -12.72 3.95 -14.49
C LYS A 125 -14.13 3.84 -15.03
N PHE A 126 -14.58 4.85 -15.76
CA PHE A 126 -15.86 4.80 -16.46
C PHE A 126 -15.71 5.22 -17.91
N TYR A 127 -16.71 4.83 -18.70
CA TYR A 127 -16.79 5.10 -20.13
C TYR A 127 -18.09 5.83 -20.42
N VAL A 128 -18.00 6.80 -21.33
CA VAL A 128 -19.14 7.59 -21.82
C VAL A 128 -19.39 7.19 -23.27
N THR A 129 -20.63 6.83 -23.61
CA THR A 129 -21.06 6.58 -24.99
C THR A 129 -22.32 7.37 -25.27
N MET A 130 -22.40 8.02 -26.43
CA MET A 130 -23.67 8.46 -27.01
C MET A 130 -24.14 7.39 -27.98
N ASN A 131 -25.42 7.03 -27.97
CA ASN A 131 -25.98 6.06 -28.91
C ASN A 131 -27.25 6.65 -29.53
N GLU A 132 -27.51 6.39 -30.82
CA GLU A 132 -28.89 6.41 -31.33
C GLU A 132 -29.66 5.32 -30.59
N ALA A 133 -30.94 5.53 -30.30
CA ALA A 133 -31.80 4.47 -29.79
C ALA A 133 -32.12 3.46 -30.89
N PHE A 134 -31.07 2.86 -31.44
CA PHE A 134 -31.03 1.84 -32.47
C PHE A 134 -30.97 2.31 -33.94
N ASP A 135 -30.17 1.59 -34.74
CA ASP A 135 -30.24 1.65 -36.19
C ASP A 135 -31.56 1.04 -36.70
N ALA A 136 -31.81 1.09 -38.02
CA ALA A 136 -33.01 0.51 -38.62
C ALA A 136 -33.21 -1.01 -38.36
N ASN A 137 -32.25 -1.69 -37.73
CA ASN A 137 -32.25 -3.11 -37.37
C ASN A 137 -32.16 -3.35 -35.85
N ASP A 138 -32.45 -2.37 -35.02
CA ASP A 138 -32.39 -2.51 -33.56
C ASP A 138 -30.96 -2.72 -32.99
N ASN A 139 -29.91 -2.24 -33.68
CA ASN A 139 -28.52 -2.31 -33.18
C ASN A 139 -28.03 -1.00 -32.54
N GLU A 140 -27.36 -1.12 -31.39
CA GLU A 140 -26.78 0.01 -30.65
C GLU A 140 -25.53 0.56 -31.35
N VAL A 141 -25.62 1.75 -31.96
CA VAL A 141 -24.46 2.41 -32.60
C VAL A 141 -23.59 3.05 -31.51
N THR A 142 -22.36 2.55 -31.33
CA THR A 142 -21.47 3.00 -30.25
C THR A 142 -20.42 4.00 -30.74
N PHE A 143 -20.29 5.13 -30.05
CA PHE A 143 -19.32 6.21 -30.34
C PHE A 143 -18.04 6.09 -29.49
N PRO A 144 -16.95 6.84 -29.79
CA PRO A 144 -15.65 6.72 -29.10
C PRO A 144 -15.75 6.83 -27.58
N GLN A 145 -15.02 5.94 -26.89
CA GLN A 145 -15.00 5.85 -25.43
C GLN A 145 -13.98 6.82 -24.83
N VAL A 146 -14.40 7.65 -23.88
CA VAL A 146 -13.48 8.40 -23.02
C VAL A 146 -13.36 7.70 -21.67
N THR A 147 -12.12 7.37 -21.29
CA THR A 147 -11.80 6.79 -19.98
C THR A 147 -11.40 7.91 -19.03
N ILE A 148 -12.14 8.09 -17.94
CA ILE A 148 -11.68 8.93 -16.82
C ILE A 148 -11.12 8.02 -15.74
N THR A 149 -9.89 8.28 -15.30
CA THR A 149 -9.29 7.58 -14.16
C THR A 149 -9.28 8.50 -12.94
N VAL A 150 -9.96 8.07 -11.88
CA VAL A 150 -9.89 8.73 -10.55
C VAL A 150 -8.61 8.24 -9.87
N ALA A 151 -7.54 9.03 -9.86
CA ALA A 151 -6.32 8.66 -9.14
C ALA A 151 -6.58 8.78 -7.62
N GLY A 152 -6.75 7.66 -6.92
CA GLY A 152 -6.75 7.66 -5.46
C GLY A 152 -5.39 8.09 -4.90
N HIS A 153 -5.37 8.50 -3.63
CA HIS A 153 -4.09 8.73 -2.93
C HIS A 153 -3.41 7.39 -2.67
N ASP A 154 -2.10 7.31 -2.93
CA ASP A 154 -1.30 6.19 -2.46
C ASP A 154 -1.19 6.20 -0.92
N ALA A 155 -0.61 5.15 -0.35
CA ALA A 155 -0.46 5.03 1.10
C ALA A 155 0.36 6.17 1.75
N GLY A 156 1.06 6.97 0.95
CA GLY A 156 1.91 8.07 1.37
C GLY A 156 3.21 7.64 2.01
N THR A 157 4.11 8.61 2.19
CA THR A 157 5.39 8.44 2.88
C THR A 157 5.44 9.36 4.11
N TRP A 158 5.93 8.84 5.23
CA TRP A 158 6.13 9.64 6.44
C TRP A 158 7.42 10.46 6.34
N LYS A 159 7.33 11.75 6.66
CA LYS A 159 8.47 12.65 6.78
C LYS A 159 8.39 13.41 8.10
N ILE A 160 9.50 13.45 8.85
CA ILE A 160 9.62 14.32 10.01
C ILE A 160 9.75 15.76 9.50
N THR A 161 8.79 16.61 9.85
CA THR A 161 8.76 18.03 9.48
C THR A 161 9.31 18.91 10.58
N LYS A 162 9.21 18.46 11.84
CA LYS A 162 9.83 19.08 13.01
C LYS A 162 10.36 18.02 13.96
N GLN A 163 11.63 18.06 14.31
CA GLN A 163 12.18 17.15 15.31
C GLN A 163 11.73 17.58 16.72
N ALA A 164 11.40 16.61 17.58
CA ALA A 164 11.07 16.89 18.97
C ALA A 164 12.33 17.35 19.73
N THR A 165 12.12 18.11 20.80
CA THR A 165 13.17 18.58 21.72
C THR A 165 12.70 18.38 23.16
N ARG A 166 13.58 18.63 24.14
CA ARG A 166 13.26 18.55 25.58
C ARG A 166 12.08 19.44 26.00
N THR A 167 11.84 20.53 25.29
CA THR A 167 10.82 21.55 25.66
C THR A 167 9.73 21.73 24.62
N GLN A 168 9.86 21.12 23.43
CA GLN A 168 8.88 21.26 22.35
C GLN A 168 8.64 19.92 21.66
N THR A 169 7.37 19.61 21.42
CA THR A 169 6.96 18.46 20.61
C THR A 169 7.48 18.59 19.17
N GLY A 170 7.72 17.44 18.56
CA GLY A 170 8.02 17.31 17.14
C GLY A 170 6.76 17.03 16.31
N GLU A 171 6.94 16.89 15.01
CA GLU A 171 5.88 16.65 14.04
C GLU A 171 6.40 15.75 12.91
N LYS A 172 5.58 14.77 12.53
CA LYS A 172 5.74 14.03 11.27
C LYS A 172 4.46 14.08 10.45
N VAL A 173 4.63 14.10 9.14
CA VAL A 173 3.54 14.24 8.17
C VAL A 173 3.61 13.09 7.16
N ARG A 174 2.48 12.41 6.93
CA ARG A 174 2.33 11.42 5.88
C ARG A 174 1.83 12.10 4.62
N THR A 175 2.61 12.06 3.55
CA THR A 175 2.32 12.77 2.30
C THR A 175 2.22 11.79 1.14
N CYS A 176 1.16 11.91 0.34
CA CYS A 176 0.96 11.16 -0.90
C CYS A 176 1.99 11.58 -1.97
N SER A 177 2.28 10.74 -2.98
CA SER A 177 3.16 11.13 -4.10
C SER A 177 2.72 12.39 -4.86
N CYS A 178 1.44 12.74 -4.81
CA CYS A 178 0.89 13.98 -5.37
C CYS A 178 1.14 15.23 -4.50
N GLY A 179 1.78 15.08 -3.33
CA GLY A 179 2.09 16.17 -2.41
C GLY A 179 0.99 16.49 -1.38
N LYS A 180 -0.15 15.80 -1.41
CA LYS A 180 -1.21 15.99 -0.41
C LYS A 180 -0.83 15.39 0.94
N VAL A 181 -1.02 16.16 2.01
CA VAL A 181 -0.90 15.68 3.39
C VAL A 181 -2.11 14.79 3.72
N LEU A 182 -1.83 13.54 4.06
CA LEU A 182 -2.83 12.55 4.46
C LEU A 182 -3.04 12.53 5.97
N GLU A 183 -1.97 12.71 6.74
CA GLU A 183 -2.00 12.62 8.21
C GLU A 183 -0.85 13.43 8.82
N THR A 184 -1.12 14.09 9.95
CA THR A 184 -0.10 14.76 10.78
C THR A 184 -0.13 14.15 12.17
N VAL A 185 1.03 13.73 12.66
CA VAL A 185 1.19 13.14 13.99
C VAL A 185 2.19 13.95 14.79
N ILE A 186 1.78 14.34 16.00
CA ILE A 186 2.64 15.00 16.97
C ILE A 186 3.59 13.95 17.57
N ILE A 187 4.88 14.26 17.55
CA ILE A 187 5.90 13.48 18.25
C ILE A 187 6.00 14.06 19.66
N PRO A 188 5.78 13.27 20.72
CA PRO A 188 5.81 13.76 22.09
C PRO A 188 7.19 14.34 22.46
N ILE A 189 7.23 15.19 23.49
CA ILE A 189 8.50 15.64 24.07
C ILE A 189 9.28 14.43 24.57
N VAL A 190 10.58 14.46 24.36
CA VAL A 190 11.49 13.45 24.87
C VAL A 190 12.02 13.95 26.21
N GLY A 191 11.71 13.24 27.29
CA GLY A 191 12.25 13.57 28.62
C GLY A 191 13.77 13.39 28.67
N SER A 192 14.41 13.92 29.70
CA SER A 192 15.87 13.80 29.89
C SER A 192 16.26 12.34 30.20
N VAL A 193 16.63 11.58 29.17
CA VAL A 193 17.20 10.24 29.31
C VAL A 193 18.70 10.38 29.56
N LYS A 194 19.21 9.72 30.60
CA LYS A 194 20.66 9.68 30.88
C LYS A 194 21.41 9.11 29.67
N GLY A 195 22.45 9.80 29.23
CA GLY A 195 23.28 9.42 28.10
C GLY A 195 22.69 9.72 26.72
N ASP A 196 21.48 10.28 26.62
CA ASP A 196 20.85 10.68 25.34
C ASP A 196 21.15 12.14 25.01
N LEU A 197 22.28 12.37 24.36
CA LEU A 197 22.71 13.72 24.01
C LEU A 197 21.98 14.28 22.78
N ASN A 198 21.52 13.40 21.88
CA ASN A 198 20.87 13.80 20.63
C ASN A 198 19.34 13.98 20.76
N LEU A 199 18.76 13.62 21.92
CA LEU A 199 17.36 13.81 22.29
C LEU A 199 16.38 13.00 21.45
N ASP A 200 16.80 11.81 21.01
CA ASP A 200 15.92 10.86 20.33
C ASP A 200 15.16 9.93 21.29
N GLY A 201 15.44 10.03 22.59
CA GLY A 201 14.83 9.29 23.68
C GLY A 201 15.63 8.07 24.11
N PHE A 202 16.83 7.89 23.56
CA PHE A 202 17.63 6.70 23.78
C PHE A 202 19.11 7.07 23.95
N ALA A 203 19.77 6.40 24.87
CA ALA A 203 21.23 6.43 24.95
C ALA A 203 21.80 5.51 23.86
N THR A 204 22.43 6.09 22.84
CA THR A 204 22.87 5.35 21.65
C THR A 204 24.38 5.41 21.40
N GLN A 205 24.86 4.60 20.45
CA GLN A 205 26.25 4.66 19.99
C GLN A 205 26.64 6.05 19.45
N SER A 206 25.68 6.80 18.91
CA SER A 206 25.89 8.19 18.48
C SER A 206 26.18 9.08 19.68
N ASP A 207 25.44 8.92 20.77
CA ASP A 207 25.63 9.68 22.01
C ASP A 207 26.94 9.31 22.69
N TYR A 208 27.27 8.01 22.73
CA TYR A 208 28.59 7.56 23.18
C TYR A 208 29.71 8.23 22.39
N THR A 209 29.55 8.31 21.06
CA THR A 209 30.55 8.96 20.22
C THR A 209 30.66 10.45 20.53
N ALA A 210 29.53 11.13 20.79
CA ALA A 210 29.51 12.53 21.13
C ALA A 210 30.11 12.82 22.52
N ILE A 211 29.76 12.03 23.54
CA ILE A 211 30.35 12.12 24.88
C ILE A 211 31.87 11.83 24.83
N LYS A 212 32.29 10.87 24.01
CA LYS A 212 33.71 10.62 23.74
C LYS A 212 34.39 11.78 23.01
N GLN A 213 33.71 12.53 22.16
CA GLN A 213 34.26 13.75 21.57
C GLN A 213 34.44 14.85 22.62
N TYR A 214 33.52 14.98 23.56
CA TYR A 214 33.64 15.89 24.71
C TYR A 214 34.87 15.56 25.54
N MET A 215 35.05 14.29 25.92
CA MET A 215 36.23 13.84 26.68
C MET A 215 37.55 14.07 25.95
N ASN A 216 37.53 14.11 24.61
CA ASN A 216 38.69 14.44 23.79
C ASN A 216 38.85 15.95 23.54
N GLY A 217 38.07 16.80 24.22
CA GLY A 217 38.11 18.25 24.09
C GLY A 217 37.62 18.78 22.73
N LYS A 218 36.91 17.97 21.94
CA LYS A 218 36.43 18.35 20.60
C LYS A 218 35.11 19.11 20.62
N ILE A 219 34.31 18.92 21.66
CA ILE A 219 33.04 19.63 21.89
C ILE A 219 32.96 20.06 23.36
N VAL A 220 32.01 20.94 23.69
CA VAL A 220 31.72 21.38 25.06
C VAL A 220 30.30 20.97 25.43
N LEU A 221 30.13 20.31 26.57
CA LEU A 221 28.83 19.99 27.15
C LEU A 221 28.48 21.04 28.22
N ASN A 222 27.23 21.53 28.23
CA ASN A 222 26.76 22.54 29.17
C ASN A 222 25.38 22.18 29.72
N GLY A 223 25.08 22.63 30.94
CA GLY A 223 23.76 22.48 31.54
C GLY A 223 23.28 21.03 31.58
N GLU A 224 22.06 20.78 31.12
CA GLU A 224 21.47 19.43 31.15
C GLU A 224 22.25 18.41 30.34
N ASP A 225 22.91 18.79 29.24
CA ASP A 225 23.71 17.89 28.41
C ASP A 225 24.94 17.37 29.17
N PHE A 226 25.51 18.18 30.05
CA PHE A 226 26.54 17.72 30.99
C PHE A 226 25.94 16.76 32.02
N THR A 227 24.81 17.13 32.63
CA THR A 227 24.14 16.33 33.67
C THR A 227 23.69 14.96 33.18
N ILE A 228 23.17 14.84 31.97
CA ILE A 228 22.77 13.54 31.42
C ILE A 228 23.97 12.70 30.97
N SER A 229 25.11 13.34 30.65
CA SER A 229 26.33 12.64 30.25
C SER A 229 27.14 12.13 31.44
N ASP A 230 26.91 12.69 32.64
CA ASP A 230 27.35 12.14 33.93
C ASP A 230 26.42 10.97 34.29
N MET A 231 26.81 9.77 33.86
CA MET A 231 26.02 8.55 33.96
C MET A 231 26.05 7.99 35.38
N ASN A 232 27.15 8.14 36.12
CA ASN A 232 27.32 7.61 37.47
C ASN A 232 26.97 8.62 38.60
N ASN A 233 26.62 9.86 38.26
CA ASN A 233 26.34 10.97 39.19
C ASN A 233 27.52 11.35 40.11
N ASP A 234 28.76 11.23 39.66
CA ASP A 234 29.92 11.62 40.46
C ASP A 234 30.33 13.10 40.28
N GLY A 235 29.64 13.82 39.39
CA GLY A 235 29.89 15.23 39.11
C GLY A 235 30.94 15.47 38.01
N ALA A 236 31.46 14.42 37.38
CA ALA A 236 32.33 14.49 36.22
C ALA A 236 31.69 13.78 35.00
N VAL A 237 32.25 14.04 33.82
CA VAL A 237 31.95 13.26 32.61
C VAL A 237 33.28 12.66 32.15
N ASP A 238 33.50 11.40 32.51
CA ASP A 238 34.78 10.72 32.40
C ASP A 238 34.68 9.27 31.86
N ALA A 239 35.76 8.51 32.01
CA ALA A 239 35.86 7.15 31.46
C ALA A 239 34.88 6.16 32.11
N PHE A 240 34.46 6.38 33.36
CA PHE A 240 33.46 5.56 34.02
C PHE A 240 32.08 5.82 33.43
N ASP A 241 31.75 7.04 33.04
CA ASP A 241 30.48 7.32 32.35
C ASP A 241 30.40 6.63 31.00
N MET A 242 31.51 6.63 30.26
CA MET A 242 31.62 5.86 29.03
C MET A 242 31.43 4.35 29.27
N PHE A 243 31.89 3.80 30.41
CA PHE A 243 31.66 2.39 30.75
C PHE A 243 30.18 2.11 31.03
N TYR A 244 29.52 2.93 31.85
CA TYR A 244 28.09 2.79 32.12
C TYR A 244 27.24 2.96 30.85
N LEU A 245 27.58 3.94 30.03
CA LEU A 245 26.89 4.19 28.76
C LEU A 245 27.08 3.03 27.77
N ASP A 246 28.29 2.45 27.68
CA ASP A 246 28.55 1.27 26.86
C ASP A 246 27.71 0.06 27.29
N GLU A 247 27.50 -0.14 28.60
CA GLU A 247 26.60 -1.19 29.12
C GLU A 247 25.13 -0.91 28.78
N VAL A 248 24.67 0.33 28.91
CA VAL A 248 23.31 0.73 28.51
C VAL A 248 23.08 0.55 27.00
N ILE A 249 24.09 0.84 26.18
CA ILE A 249 24.00 0.70 24.72
C ILE A 249 23.96 -0.77 24.30
N LYS A 250 24.56 -1.69 25.05
CA LYS A 250 24.58 -3.13 24.71
C LYS A 250 23.22 -3.80 24.92
N VAL A 251 22.44 -3.36 25.89
CA VAL A 251 21.11 -3.90 26.20
C VAL A 251 20.13 -2.74 26.40
N GLY A 252 19.35 -2.45 25.38
CA GLY A 252 18.30 -1.44 25.45
C GLY A 252 16.96 -2.05 25.88
N ILE A 253 16.18 -1.28 26.61
CA ILE A 253 14.79 -1.59 26.92
C ILE A 253 13.93 -0.43 26.39
N ASN A 254 12.90 -0.74 25.62
CA ASN A 254 11.78 0.15 25.37
C ASN A 254 10.55 -0.41 26.12
N GLU A 255 9.49 0.39 26.28
CA GLU A 255 8.22 0.01 26.95
C GLU A 255 7.81 -1.44 26.67
N ASP A 256 7.91 -1.90 25.42
CA ASP A 256 7.46 -3.25 25.03
C ASP A 256 8.59 -4.30 24.86
N PHE A 257 9.82 -3.89 24.55
CA PHE A 257 10.86 -4.82 24.05
C PHE A 257 12.20 -4.66 24.75
N GLU A 258 12.84 -5.79 25.04
CA GLU A 258 14.28 -5.85 25.26
C GLU A 258 14.97 -6.02 23.91
N TYR A 259 16.06 -5.30 23.69
CA TYR A 259 16.84 -5.41 22.47
C TYR A 259 18.33 -5.33 22.72
N ALA A 260 19.09 -6.11 21.95
CA ALA A 260 20.54 -6.03 21.90
C ALA A 260 20.96 -5.20 20.68
N VAL A 261 21.87 -4.26 20.87
CA VAL A 261 22.48 -3.51 19.77
C VAL A 261 23.60 -4.33 19.15
N ALA A 262 23.50 -4.60 17.86
CA ALA A 262 24.54 -5.22 17.07
C ALA A 262 25.41 -4.16 16.37
N ASN A 263 26.62 -4.56 15.95
CA ASN A 263 27.51 -3.68 15.18
C ASN A 263 26.76 -3.02 14.00
N GLY A 264 26.85 -1.69 13.89
CA GLY A 264 26.34 -0.94 12.74
C GLY A 264 24.91 -0.39 12.85
N ASN A 265 24.54 0.22 13.98
CA ASN A 265 23.21 0.85 14.21
C ASN A 265 22.01 -0.10 14.00
N CYS A 266 22.19 -1.39 14.30
CA CYS A 266 21.14 -2.40 14.19
C CYS A 266 20.72 -2.89 15.58
N ALA A 267 19.42 -3.09 15.79
CA ALA A 267 18.85 -3.69 16.98
C ALA A 267 18.32 -5.11 16.69
N LYS A 268 18.47 -5.99 17.66
CA LYS A 268 17.90 -7.34 17.67
C LYS A 268 16.93 -7.45 18.84
N ILE A 269 15.68 -7.81 18.61
CA ILE A 269 14.71 -8.02 19.69
C ILE A 269 15.13 -9.26 20.46
N SER A 270 15.54 -9.09 21.72
CA SER A 270 16.02 -10.17 22.59
C SER A 270 14.98 -10.60 23.63
N GLY A 271 13.94 -9.80 23.84
CA GLY A 271 12.88 -10.07 24.81
C GLY A 271 11.63 -9.25 24.53
N TYR A 272 10.50 -9.69 25.09
CA TYR A 272 9.23 -9.00 25.03
C TYR A 272 8.62 -8.91 26.42
N ASN A 273 8.46 -7.67 26.90
CA ASN A 273 8.13 -7.37 28.30
C ASN A 273 6.71 -6.84 28.49
N SER A 274 5.97 -6.65 27.41
CA SER A 274 4.61 -6.12 27.44
C SER A 274 3.55 -7.21 27.62
N SER A 275 2.38 -6.81 28.08
CA SER A 275 1.18 -7.64 28.19
C SER A 275 0.28 -7.56 26.96
N ASN A 276 0.65 -6.76 25.95
CA ASN A 276 -0.14 -6.64 24.72
C ASN A 276 -0.23 -8.00 24.01
N VAL A 277 -1.44 -8.37 23.61
CA VAL A 277 -1.70 -9.62 22.86
C VAL A 277 -1.48 -9.46 21.35
N ASN A 278 -1.48 -8.23 20.86
CA ASN A 278 -1.22 -7.89 19.46
C ASN A 278 0.09 -7.12 19.37
N VAL A 279 1.14 -7.78 18.89
CA VAL A 279 2.49 -7.25 18.87
C VAL A 279 2.80 -6.70 17.48
N SER A 280 3.22 -5.44 17.43
CA SER A 280 3.77 -4.82 16.22
C SER A 280 5.25 -4.53 16.44
N ILE A 281 6.12 -5.32 15.82
CA ILE A 281 7.57 -5.17 15.96
C ILE A 281 8.03 -4.03 15.03
N PRO A 282 8.53 -2.90 15.58
CA PRO A 282 8.79 -1.70 14.80
C PRO A 282 10.02 -1.83 13.91
N ALA A 283 10.09 -1.03 12.84
CA ALA A 283 11.25 -1.02 11.93
C ALA A 283 12.48 -0.41 12.61
N ARG A 284 12.25 0.40 13.64
CA ARG A 284 13.27 1.10 14.41
C ARG A 284 12.93 1.14 15.88
N ILE A 285 13.96 1.08 16.72
CA ILE A 285 13.89 1.45 18.13
C ILE A 285 14.93 2.55 18.33
N GLY A 286 14.49 3.78 18.59
CA GLY A 286 15.34 4.97 18.52
C GLY A 286 16.01 5.12 17.15
N CYS A 287 17.31 5.39 17.14
CA CYS A 287 18.10 5.45 15.92
C CYS A 287 18.39 4.07 15.29
N TYR A 288 18.15 2.97 16.00
CA TYR A 288 18.53 1.62 15.56
C TYR A 288 17.52 1.02 14.59
N THR A 289 18.01 0.36 13.54
CA THR A 289 17.16 -0.42 12.63
C THR A 289 16.96 -1.83 13.20
N VAL A 290 15.72 -2.28 13.37
CA VAL A 290 15.45 -3.63 13.88
C VAL A 290 15.65 -4.65 12.75
N THR A 291 16.67 -5.49 12.88
CA THR A 291 17.08 -6.42 11.81
C THR A 291 16.80 -7.87 12.13
N ASN A 292 16.62 -8.25 13.39
CA ASN A 292 16.46 -9.66 13.78
C ASN A 292 15.53 -9.81 14.99
N ILE A 293 14.83 -10.94 15.04
CA ILE A 293 14.25 -11.46 16.28
C ILE A 293 15.23 -12.49 16.82
N ASP A 294 15.78 -12.23 17.99
CA ASP A 294 16.86 -13.02 18.55
C ASP A 294 16.36 -14.33 19.19
N ASN A 295 17.32 -15.14 19.63
CA ASN A 295 17.05 -16.42 20.24
C ASN A 295 16.10 -16.26 21.43
N TYR A 296 15.01 -17.03 21.41
CA TYR A 296 14.05 -17.10 22.51
C TYR A 296 13.33 -15.79 22.89
N ALA A 297 13.36 -14.75 22.04
CA ALA A 297 12.82 -13.43 22.39
C ALA A 297 11.36 -13.40 22.88
N PHE A 298 10.53 -14.33 22.39
CA PHE A 298 9.13 -14.49 22.77
C PHE A 298 8.84 -15.89 23.37
N LYS A 299 9.88 -16.65 23.74
CA LYS A 299 9.72 -18.04 24.19
C LYS A 299 8.72 -18.15 25.36
N ASN A 300 7.84 -19.15 25.28
CA ASN A 300 6.77 -19.44 26.24
C ASN A 300 5.78 -18.28 26.47
N ASN A 301 5.68 -17.32 25.54
CA ASN A 301 4.65 -16.30 25.65
C ASN A 301 3.29 -16.88 25.25
N THR A 302 2.49 -17.23 26.24
CA THR A 302 1.16 -17.85 26.06
C THR A 302 0.03 -16.82 25.92
N PHE A 303 0.33 -15.53 25.79
CA PHE A 303 -0.66 -14.46 25.70
C PHE A 303 -0.72 -13.81 24.33
N ILE A 304 0.42 -13.71 23.63
CA ILE A 304 0.45 -13.10 22.29
C ILE A 304 -0.39 -13.92 21.31
N LYS A 305 -1.23 -13.22 20.57
CA LYS A 305 -2.13 -13.77 19.55
C LYS A 305 -1.72 -13.39 18.15
N THR A 306 -1.27 -12.15 17.97
CA THR A 306 -0.86 -11.66 16.66
C THR A 306 0.51 -11.02 16.76
N VAL A 307 1.35 -11.25 15.75
CA VAL A 307 2.68 -10.65 15.62
C VAL A 307 2.83 -10.12 14.20
N THR A 308 3.12 -8.83 14.06
CA THR A 308 3.39 -8.17 12.78
C THR A 308 4.84 -7.70 12.75
N LEU A 309 5.60 -8.17 11.75
CA LEU A 309 7.00 -7.79 11.55
C LEU A 309 7.06 -6.62 10.56
N SER A 310 7.77 -5.57 10.95
CA SER A 310 8.07 -4.44 10.08
C SER A 310 9.09 -4.76 8.97
N THR A 311 9.19 -3.85 8.01
CA THR A 311 10.21 -3.89 6.96
C THR A 311 11.60 -3.63 7.57
N GLY A 312 12.56 -4.51 7.31
CA GLY A 312 13.92 -4.42 7.85
C GLY A 312 14.36 -5.70 8.56
N ILE A 313 13.42 -6.43 9.18
CA ILE A 313 13.70 -7.71 9.82
C ILE A 313 14.11 -8.73 8.75
N LYS A 314 15.29 -9.30 8.93
CA LYS A 314 15.93 -10.28 8.03
C LYS A 314 15.83 -11.69 8.58
N THR A 315 15.97 -11.87 9.89
CA THR A 315 16.00 -13.23 10.47
C THR A 315 15.10 -13.36 11.69
N ILE A 316 14.53 -14.55 11.82
CA ILE A 316 13.86 -15.02 13.02
C ILE A 316 14.72 -16.15 13.56
N ASN A 317 15.37 -15.97 14.70
CA ASN A 317 16.42 -16.87 15.16
C ASN A 317 15.88 -18.08 15.93
N TYR A 318 16.78 -18.83 16.57
CA TYR A 318 16.48 -20.09 17.22
C TYR A 318 15.41 -19.93 18.29
N GLY A 319 14.31 -20.68 18.16
CA GLY A 319 13.26 -20.71 19.16
C GLY A 319 12.62 -19.36 19.48
N ALA A 320 12.69 -18.37 18.57
CA ALA A 320 12.22 -17.01 18.81
C ALA A 320 10.80 -16.94 19.39
N PHE A 321 9.87 -17.75 18.87
CA PHE A 321 8.47 -17.88 19.32
C PHE A 321 8.17 -19.29 19.87
N LEU A 322 9.18 -19.99 20.37
CA LEU A 322 9.01 -21.35 20.91
C LEU A 322 7.92 -21.39 21.99
N ASN A 323 6.95 -22.29 21.84
CA ASN A 323 5.79 -22.50 22.72
C ASN A 323 4.90 -21.26 22.92
N CYS A 324 4.79 -20.37 21.93
CA CYS A 324 3.74 -19.33 21.96
C CYS A 324 2.38 -19.96 21.60
N THR A 325 1.76 -20.64 22.56
CA THR A 325 0.59 -21.50 22.33
C THR A 325 -0.66 -20.75 21.90
N ALA A 326 -0.78 -19.46 22.26
CA ALA A 326 -1.88 -18.59 21.86
C ALA A 326 -1.64 -17.84 20.53
N LEU A 327 -0.46 -17.98 19.91
CA LEU A 327 -0.11 -17.27 18.68
C LEU A 327 -0.92 -17.82 17.51
N GLU A 328 -1.85 -17.01 17.00
CA GLU A 328 -2.79 -17.35 15.94
C GLU A 328 -2.32 -16.83 14.57
N THR A 329 -1.72 -15.63 14.54
CA THR A 329 -1.36 -14.94 13.29
C THR A 329 0.05 -14.37 13.36
N VAL A 330 0.84 -14.63 12.32
CA VAL A 330 2.16 -14.02 12.13
C VAL A 330 2.22 -13.40 10.73
N VAL A 331 2.44 -12.08 10.67
CA VAL A 331 2.61 -11.34 9.43
C VAL A 331 4.10 -11.07 9.24
N LEU A 332 4.72 -11.83 8.33
CA LEU A 332 6.12 -11.66 7.95
C LEU A 332 6.27 -10.52 6.93
N SER A 333 7.33 -9.73 7.05
CA SER A 333 7.69 -8.75 6.03
C SER A 333 8.45 -9.42 4.88
N GLY A 334 8.31 -8.87 3.66
CA GLY A 334 9.03 -9.34 2.46
C GLY A 334 10.55 -9.17 2.51
N THR A 335 11.13 -8.78 3.66
CA THR A 335 12.57 -8.68 3.87
C THR A 335 13.15 -9.88 4.63
N VAL A 336 12.30 -10.76 5.17
CA VAL A 336 12.75 -11.95 5.92
C VAL A 336 13.42 -12.94 4.98
N THR A 337 14.64 -13.36 5.31
CA THR A 337 15.44 -14.30 4.52
C THR A 337 15.65 -15.65 5.20
N SER A 338 15.57 -15.71 6.55
CA SER A 338 15.74 -16.98 7.27
C SER A 338 14.83 -17.15 8.49
N ILE A 339 14.34 -18.38 8.67
CA ILE A 339 13.58 -18.83 9.85
C ILE A 339 14.37 -19.93 10.56
N GLY A 340 14.71 -19.70 11.82
CA GLY A 340 15.62 -20.51 12.62
C GLY A 340 15.00 -21.80 13.16
N THR A 341 15.87 -22.68 13.66
CA THR A 341 15.50 -23.97 14.25
C THR A 341 14.53 -23.74 15.41
N TYR A 342 13.42 -24.49 15.42
CA TYR A 342 12.35 -24.35 16.41
C TYR A 342 11.68 -22.97 16.52
N ALA A 343 11.86 -22.06 15.55
CA ALA A 343 11.39 -20.68 15.64
C ALA A 343 9.93 -20.52 16.08
N PHE A 344 9.02 -21.38 15.61
CA PHE A 344 7.59 -21.42 15.96
C PHE A 344 7.17 -22.78 16.52
N LYS A 345 8.11 -23.57 17.07
CA LYS A 345 7.77 -24.89 17.61
C LYS A 345 6.76 -24.73 18.74
N GLY A 346 5.69 -25.53 18.74
CA GLY A 346 4.67 -25.53 19.79
C GLY A 346 3.68 -24.35 19.71
N CYS A 347 3.69 -23.56 18.64
CA CYS A 347 2.63 -22.57 18.37
C CYS A 347 1.34 -23.26 17.92
N SER A 348 0.67 -23.95 18.83
CA SER A 348 -0.47 -24.83 18.53
C SER A 348 -1.69 -24.14 17.93
N SER A 349 -1.84 -22.83 18.13
CA SER A 349 -2.94 -22.02 17.57
C SER A 349 -2.59 -21.38 16.22
N LEU A 350 -1.35 -21.54 15.73
CA LEU A 350 -0.92 -20.95 14.46
C LEU A 350 -1.45 -21.80 13.30
N ASN A 351 -2.55 -21.34 12.71
CA ASN A 351 -3.26 -22.09 11.66
C ASN A 351 -2.82 -21.69 10.26
N SER A 352 -2.29 -20.48 10.08
CA SER A 352 -1.80 -20.02 8.78
C SER A 352 -0.60 -19.10 8.91
N ILE A 353 0.34 -19.22 7.99
CA ILE A 353 1.42 -18.26 7.82
C ILE A 353 1.70 -18.06 6.33
N THR A 354 1.86 -16.80 5.92
CA THR A 354 2.37 -16.48 4.58
C THR A 354 3.87 -16.29 4.66
N ILE A 355 4.62 -17.10 3.91
CA ILE A 355 6.08 -17.03 3.84
C ILE A 355 6.47 -16.32 2.54
N PRO A 356 7.16 -15.16 2.61
CA PRO A 356 7.52 -14.41 1.42
C PRO A 356 8.62 -15.11 0.62
N ALA A 357 8.67 -14.86 -0.69
CA ALA A 357 9.66 -15.44 -1.60
C ALA A 357 11.12 -15.06 -1.28
N SER A 358 11.33 -14.01 -0.48
CA SER A 358 12.64 -13.65 0.04
C SER A 358 13.24 -14.68 0.99
N VAL A 359 12.44 -15.60 1.55
CA VAL A 359 12.92 -16.64 2.47
C VAL A 359 13.67 -17.71 1.69
N THR A 360 14.97 -17.82 1.96
CA THR A 360 15.86 -18.81 1.35
C THR A 360 16.29 -19.91 2.33
N SER A 361 15.82 -19.86 3.58
CA SER A 361 16.14 -20.84 4.61
C SER A 361 15.05 -20.93 5.67
N ILE A 362 14.58 -22.15 5.91
CA ILE A 362 13.71 -22.54 7.02
C ILE A 362 14.34 -23.79 7.63
N ASN A 363 14.72 -23.70 8.91
CA ASN A 363 15.50 -24.74 9.58
C ASN A 363 14.63 -25.85 10.18
N ALA A 364 15.29 -26.91 10.66
CA ALA A 364 14.61 -28.09 11.18
C ALA A 364 13.62 -27.73 12.30
N ASN A 365 12.44 -28.36 12.26
CA ASN A 365 11.41 -28.26 13.28
C ASN A 365 10.90 -26.82 13.54
N SER A 366 11.10 -25.87 12.62
CA SER A 366 10.65 -24.47 12.80
C SER A 366 9.16 -24.38 13.13
N PHE A 367 8.34 -25.30 12.61
CA PHE A 367 6.88 -25.34 12.82
C PHE A 367 6.40 -26.64 13.50
N SER A 368 7.30 -27.36 14.18
CA SER A 368 6.94 -28.60 14.87
C SER A 368 5.87 -28.33 15.95
N GLY A 369 4.76 -29.08 15.95
CA GLY A 369 3.67 -28.88 16.92
C GLY A 369 2.68 -27.76 16.58
N CYS A 370 2.77 -27.19 15.37
CA CYS A 370 1.71 -26.35 14.79
C CYS A 370 0.69 -27.25 14.07
N ASN A 371 -0.22 -27.85 14.84
CA ASN A 371 -1.02 -29.01 14.40
C ASN A 371 -1.96 -28.76 13.20
N ASN A 372 -2.39 -27.53 12.98
CA ASN A 372 -3.34 -27.16 11.92
C ASN A 372 -2.75 -26.15 10.93
N LEU A 373 -1.42 -26.11 10.80
CA LEU A 373 -0.74 -25.10 10.00
C LEU A 373 -0.94 -25.33 8.49
N THR A 374 -1.36 -24.27 7.80
CA THR A 374 -1.24 -24.12 6.35
C THR A 374 -0.21 -23.04 6.02
N ILE A 375 0.78 -23.37 5.20
CA ILE A 375 1.78 -22.42 4.69
C ILE A 375 1.28 -21.88 3.34
N TYR A 376 1.26 -20.56 3.21
CA TYR A 376 1.02 -19.87 1.94
C TYR A 376 2.32 -19.29 1.40
N GLY A 377 2.56 -19.36 0.09
CA GLY A 377 3.75 -18.80 -0.54
C GLY A 377 3.74 -18.96 -2.06
N GLU A 378 4.75 -18.41 -2.73
CA GLU A 378 4.88 -18.57 -4.19
C GLU A 378 5.17 -20.03 -4.55
N ALA A 379 4.62 -20.49 -5.69
CA ALA A 379 4.93 -21.81 -6.23
C ALA A 379 6.43 -21.92 -6.59
N GLY A 380 7.04 -23.05 -6.27
CA GLY A 380 8.48 -23.30 -6.40
C GLY A 380 9.35 -22.67 -5.30
N SER A 381 8.75 -22.01 -4.31
CA SER A 381 9.50 -21.33 -3.25
C SER A 381 10.15 -22.30 -2.25
N TYR A 382 11.07 -21.78 -1.44
CA TYR A 382 11.63 -22.53 -0.31
C TYR A 382 10.53 -22.96 0.69
N ALA A 383 9.47 -22.15 0.82
CA ALA A 383 8.33 -22.45 1.68
C ALA A 383 7.59 -23.72 1.22
N GLU A 384 7.34 -23.87 -0.09
CA GLU A 384 6.74 -25.08 -0.66
C GLU A 384 7.61 -26.31 -0.38
N THR A 385 8.91 -26.20 -0.67
CA THR A 385 9.86 -27.31 -0.43
C THR A 385 9.88 -27.73 1.04
N TYR A 386 9.92 -26.76 1.96
CA TYR A 386 9.89 -27.03 3.38
C TYR A 386 8.58 -27.68 3.83
N ALA A 387 7.43 -27.18 3.34
CA ALA A 387 6.12 -27.71 3.68
C ALA A 387 5.98 -29.19 3.25
N ASN A 388 6.38 -29.49 2.02
CA ASN A 388 6.38 -30.85 1.47
C ASN A 388 7.27 -31.80 2.28
N ASN A 389 8.49 -31.37 2.63
CA ASN A 389 9.43 -32.19 3.39
C ASN A 389 8.98 -32.48 4.84
N ASN A 390 8.07 -31.67 5.39
CA ASN A 390 7.59 -31.79 6.77
C ASN A 390 6.11 -32.22 6.86
N ASN A 391 5.48 -32.60 5.75
CA ASN A 391 4.05 -32.95 5.67
C ASN A 391 3.12 -31.84 6.21
N ILE A 392 3.43 -30.58 5.88
CA ILE A 392 2.60 -29.42 6.23
C ILE A 392 1.81 -29.01 4.98
N SER A 393 0.53 -28.66 5.14
CA SER A 393 -0.31 -28.18 4.03
C SER A 393 0.29 -26.92 3.40
N PHE A 394 0.35 -26.86 2.08
CA PHE A 394 0.84 -25.72 1.31
C PHE A 394 -0.21 -25.24 0.30
N THR A 395 -0.36 -23.92 0.19
CA THR A 395 -1.22 -23.27 -0.80
C THR A 395 -0.44 -22.20 -1.54
N ALA A 396 -0.34 -22.33 -2.87
CA ALA A 396 0.26 -21.31 -3.72
C ALA A 396 -0.59 -20.04 -3.78
N ILE A 397 0.03 -18.86 -3.77
CA ILE A 397 -0.63 -17.55 -3.88
C ILE A 397 -0.04 -16.68 -4.99
#